data_AF-A0A937Z5R9-F1
#
_entry.id   AF-A0A937Z5R9-F1
#
_cell.length_a   1.000
_cell.length_b   1.000
_cell.length_c   1.000
_cell.angle_alpha   90.00
_cell.angle_beta   90.00
_cell.angle_gamma   90.00
#
_symmetry.space_group_name_H-M   'P 1'
#
loop_
_entity.id
_entity.type
_entity.pdbx_description
1 polymer ?
#
loop_
_entity_poly.entity_id
_entity_poly.type
_entity_poly.pdbx_seq_one_letter_code
_entity_poly.pdbx_strand_id
1 'polypeptide(L)'
;MELKKAPRGILIAEAFMVRHASQWLAVRELVRRGRIGEVRAIQVFFSYFNRDPKNVRNMADIGGGGLLDIGCYPITVSRFIFEDEPKRVTATFDRDPRFKTDRTAGGLADFGEGRHLSFSISTQTAPYQRAHIVGTKGRIEIEIPFNAPPDRPNRYFVQAMEMNVGTWIELPVSDQYQLQAEAFGRAIRGTEKLAWGVEDAIRNMRVIDAFFRSERSRRWEKP
;
A
#
# COMPACT_ATOMS: atom_id res chain seq x y z
N MET A 1 4.07 -20.57 -6.64
CA MET A 1 2.87 -21.10 -7.34
C MET A 1 2.14 -22.18 -6.53
N GLU A 2 2.72 -22.68 -5.43
CA GLU A 2 2.12 -23.73 -4.58
C GLU A 2 0.74 -23.36 -3.98
N LEU A 3 0.51 -22.09 -3.60
CA LEU A 3 -0.78 -21.66 -3.05
C LEU A 3 -1.96 -21.86 -4.02
N LYS A 4 -1.70 -21.87 -5.34
CA LYS A 4 -2.74 -22.17 -6.36
C LYS A 4 -3.14 -23.64 -6.39
N LYS A 5 -2.32 -24.53 -5.81
CA LYS A 5 -2.57 -25.97 -5.73
C LYS A 5 -3.35 -26.35 -4.47
N ALA A 6 -3.68 -25.38 -3.61
CA ALA A 6 -4.50 -25.64 -2.43
C ALA A 6 -5.84 -26.29 -2.83
N PRO A 7 -6.38 -27.23 -2.02
CA PRO A 7 -7.64 -27.89 -2.32
C PRO A 7 -8.78 -26.90 -2.57
N ARG A 8 -9.71 -27.28 -3.46
CA ARG A 8 -10.93 -26.50 -3.70
C ARG A 8 -11.70 -26.36 -2.39
N GLY A 9 -12.19 -25.15 -2.09
CA GLY A 9 -12.91 -24.82 -0.85
C GLY A 9 -12.03 -24.25 0.25
N ILE A 10 -10.70 -24.27 0.13
CA ILE A 10 -9.80 -23.54 1.04
C ILE A 10 -9.70 -22.09 0.58
N LEU A 11 -10.02 -21.16 1.48
CA LEU A 11 -9.86 -19.73 1.26
C LEU A 11 -8.45 -19.31 1.68
N ILE A 12 -7.77 -18.57 0.81
CA ILE A 12 -6.43 -18.03 1.07
C ILE A 12 -6.45 -16.56 0.66
N ALA A 13 -6.04 -15.70 1.59
CA ALA A 13 -6.00 -14.26 1.42
C ALA A 13 -4.70 -13.69 2.03
N GLU A 14 -4.18 -12.63 1.42
CA GLU A 14 -3.07 -11.87 1.98
C GLU A 14 -3.57 -10.84 2.99
N ALA A 15 -2.88 -10.71 4.11
CA ALA A 15 -3.32 -9.93 5.26
C ALA A 15 -3.10 -8.40 5.13
N PHE A 16 -3.53 -7.80 4.03
CA PHE A 16 -3.55 -6.33 3.87
C PHE A 16 -4.74 -5.67 4.57
N MET A 17 -4.60 -5.39 5.87
CA MET A 17 -5.62 -4.77 6.72
C MET A 17 -6.12 -3.42 6.20
N VAL A 18 -5.27 -2.68 5.47
CA VAL A 18 -5.61 -1.39 4.84
C VAL A 18 -6.82 -1.45 3.94
N ARG A 19 -7.13 -2.61 3.35
CA ARG A 19 -8.32 -2.81 2.49
C ARG A 19 -9.63 -2.88 3.28
N HIS A 20 -9.52 -3.06 4.58
CA HIS A 20 -10.63 -3.15 5.54
C HIS A 20 -10.68 -1.93 6.46
N ALA A 21 -9.65 -1.09 6.45
CA ALA A 21 -9.57 0.11 7.26
C ALA A 21 -10.62 1.14 6.84
N SER A 22 -11.35 1.68 7.83
CA SER A 22 -12.43 2.65 7.64
C SER A 22 -11.99 3.87 6.82
N GLN A 23 -10.81 4.41 7.08
CA GLN A 23 -10.27 5.55 6.32
C GLN A 23 -10.05 5.23 4.85
N TRP A 24 -9.48 4.07 4.51
CA TRP A 24 -9.25 3.70 3.12
C TRP A 24 -10.55 3.39 2.37
N LEU A 25 -11.51 2.75 3.04
CA LEU A 25 -12.84 2.50 2.48
C LEU A 25 -13.58 3.81 2.19
N ALA A 26 -13.58 4.75 3.13
CA ALA A 26 -14.19 6.07 2.96
C ALA A 26 -13.54 6.86 1.82
N VAL A 27 -12.20 6.86 1.77
CA VAL A 27 -11.42 7.53 0.73
C VAL A 27 -11.69 6.94 -0.65
N ARG A 28 -11.72 5.60 -0.77
CA ARG A 28 -12.04 4.91 -2.03
C ARG A 28 -13.45 5.24 -2.50
N GLU A 29 -14.41 5.32 -1.58
CA GLU A 29 -15.78 5.71 -1.92
C GLU A 29 -15.85 7.16 -2.42
N LEU A 30 -15.13 8.10 -1.80
CA LEU A 30 -15.04 9.47 -2.29
C LEU A 30 -14.44 9.55 -3.70
N VAL A 31 -13.39 8.76 -3.97
CA VAL A 31 -12.77 8.65 -5.29
C VAL A 31 -13.78 8.12 -6.31
N ARG A 32 -14.47 7.03 -6.01
CA ARG A 32 -15.51 6.44 -6.89
C ARG A 32 -16.65 7.40 -7.18
N ARG A 33 -17.05 8.22 -6.20
CA ARG A 33 -18.05 9.28 -6.37
C ARG A 33 -17.55 10.50 -7.14
N GLY A 34 -16.29 10.51 -7.56
CA GLY A 34 -15.69 11.63 -8.29
C GLY A 34 -15.49 12.89 -7.44
N ARG A 35 -15.43 12.77 -6.11
CA ARG A 35 -15.34 13.92 -5.19
C ARG A 35 -14.12 14.81 -5.47
N ILE A 36 -13.03 14.20 -5.92
CA ILE A 36 -11.77 14.86 -6.32
C ILE A 36 -11.52 14.78 -7.83
N GLY A 37 -12.54 14.46 -8.63
CA GLY A 37 -12.41 14.21 -10.06
C GLY A 37 -11.66 12.91 -10.35
N GLU A 38 -10.95 12.90 -11.47
CA GLU A 38 -10.13 11.75 -11.88
C GLU A 38 -8.82 11.76 -11.10
N VAL A 39 -8.50 10.66 -10.41
CA VAL A 39 -7.23 10.52 -9.68
C VAL A 39 -6.08 10.41 -10.68
N ARG A 40 -5.03 11.21 -10.50
CA ARG A 40 -3.84 11.24 -11.37
C ARG A 40 -2.55 10.87 -10.65
N ALA A 41 -2.40 11.24 -9.39
CA ALA A 41 -1.18 10.96 -8.65
C ALA A 41 -1.49 10.42 -7.26
N ILE A 42 -0.79 9.37 -6.86
CA ILE A 42 -0.74 8.91 -5.48
C ILE A 42 0.70 9.07 -5.00
N GLN A 43 0.91 9.79 -3.91
CA GLN A 43 2.23 9.95 -3.29
C GLN A 43 2.22 9.36 -1.90
N VAL A 44 3.21 8.53 -1.59
CA VAL A 44 3.28 7.86 -0.29
C VAL A 44 4.67 8.00 0.32
N PHE A 45 4.70 8.29 1.61
CA PHE A 45 5.89 8.10 2.43
C PHE A 45 5.58 7.08 3.52
N PHE A 46 6.53 6.17 3.78
CA PHE A 46 6.48 5.30 4.95
C PHE A 46 7.89 5.00 5.44
N SER A 47 8.22 5.43 6.65
CA SER A 47 9.46 5.03 7.29
C SER A 47 9.37 4.83 8.79
N TYR A 48 10.38 4.13 9.31
CA TYR A 48 10.66 3.95 10.73
C TYR A 48 12.17 3.77 10.92
N PHE A 49 12.61 3.65 12.19
CA PHE A 49 14.00 3.38 12.53
C PHE A 49 14.16 2.02 13.22
N ASN A 50 14.88 1.10 12.60
CA ASN A 50 15.24 -0.20 13.16
C ASN A 50 16.62 -0.64 12.68
N ARG A 51 17.52 -0.95 13.61
CA ARG A 51 18.86 -1.49 13.33
C ARG A 51 19.18 -2.75 14.11
N ASP A 52 18.17 -3.42 14.66
CA ASP A 52 18.37 -4.69 15.36
C ASP A 52 18.69 -5.80 14.34
N PRO A 53 19.90 -6.41 14.38
CA PRO A 53 20.28 -7.48 13.47
C PRO A 53 19.46 -8.76 13.66
N LYS A 54 18.79 -8.94 14.80
CA LYS A 54 17.93 -10.11 15.07
C LYS A 54 16.53 -9.96 14.50
N ASN A 55 16.19 -8.78 14.01
CA ASN A 55 14.90 -8.55 13.37
C ASN A 55 14.89 -9.12 11.95
N VAL A 56 13.87 -9.90 11.60
CA VAL A 56 13.71 -10.53 10.28
C VAL A 56 13.78 -9.53 9.12
N ARG A 57 13.40 -8.28 9.35
CA ARG A 57 13.47 -7.19 8.35
C ARG A 57 14.91 -6.85 7.94
N ASN A 58 15.89 -7.18 8.77
CA ASN A 58 17.32 -6.96 8.53
C ASN A 58 18.05 -8.24 8.07
N MET A 59 17.31 -9.31 7.73
CA MET A 59 17.86 -10.60 7.27
C MET A 59 17.56 -10.80 5.77
N ALA A 60 18.56 -10.57 4.92
CA ALA A 60 18.37 -10.55 3.46
C ALA A 60 18.05 -11.93 2.85
N ASP A 61 18.46 -13.01 3.50
CA ASP A 61 18.31 -14.40 3.03
C ASP A 61 16.89 -14.96 3.23
N ILE A 62 16.06 -14.32 4.05
CA ILE A 62 14.69 -14.77 4.36
C ILE A 62 13.60 -13.78 3.92
N GLY A 63 13.95 -12.79 3.09
CA GLY A 63 12.98 -11.79 2.59
C GLY A 63 12.90 -10.49 3.40
N GLY A 64 13.96 -10.14 4.16
CA GLY A 64 14.09 -8.82 4.74
C GLY A 64 14.26 -7.70 3.70
N GLY A 65 14.17 -6.45 4.15
CA GLY A 65 14.21 -5.26 3.30
C GLY A 65 12.99 -4.38 3.40
N GLY A 66 13.19 -3.08 3.16
CA GLY A 66 12.13 -2.08 3.23
C GLY A 66 11.05 -2.30 2.18
N LEU A 67 11.40 -2.68 0.96
CA LEU A 67 10.42 -2.86 -0.12
C LEU A 67 9.44 -3.99 0.19
N LEU A 68 9.93 -5.11 0.72
CA LEU A 68 9.08 -6.25 1.10
C LEU A 68 8.26 -5.94 2.37
N ASP A 69 8.84 -5.25 3.34
CA ASP A 69 8.18 -4.97 4.62
C ASP A 69 7.16 -3.82 4.55
N ILE A 70 7.58 -2.64 4.07
CA ILE A 70 6.75 -1.42 4.06
C ILE A 70 6.48 -0.85 2.66
N GLY A 71 7.28 -1.19 1.65
CA GLY A 71 7.05 -0.79 0.26
C GLY A 71 5.88 -1.52 -0.40
N CYS A 72 5.47 -2.66 0.15
CA CYS A 72 4.29 -3.38 -0.31
C CYS A 72 2.98 -2.59 -0.07
N TYR A 73 2.94 -1.70 0.94
CA TYR A 73 1.76 -0.89 1.24
C TYR A 73 1.42 0.18 0.17
N PRO A 74 2.34 1.08 -0.25
CA PRO A 74 2.06 2.02 -1.33
C PRO A 74 1.60 1.32 -2.62
N ILE A 75 2.19 0.16 -2.93
CA ILE A 75 1.80 -0.67 -4.07
C ILE A 75 0.36 -1.16 -3.90
N THR A 76 0.03 -1.76 -2.76
CA THR A 76 -1.32 -2.26 -2.48
C THR A 76 -2.38 -1.15 -2.51
N VAL A 77 -2.13 -0.01 -1.86
CA VAL A 77 -3.14 1.06 -1.77
C VAL A 77 -3.31 1.82 -3.08
N SER A 78 -2.26 1.94 -3.90
CA SER A 78 -2.41 2.53 -5.24
C SER A 78 -3.26 1.66 -6.15
N ARG A 79 -3.03 0.34 -6.18
CA ARG A 79 -3.88 -0.63 -6.88
C ARG A 79 -5.32 -0.59 -6.36
N PHE A 80 -5.50 -0.41 -5.05
CA PHE A 80 -6.81 -0.31 -4.42
C PHE A 80 -7.60 0.96 -4.80
N ILE A 81 -6.93 2.10 -4.90
CA ILE A 81 -7.55 3.39 -5.27
C ILE A 81 -7.76 3.50 -6.78
N PHE A 82 -6.77 3.11 -7.59
CA PHE A 82 -6.89 3.14 -9.05
C PHE A 82 -7.75 2.01 -9.61
N GLU A 83 -7.96 0.93 -8.84
CA GLU A 83 -8.68 -0.28 -9.27
C GLU A 83 -8.08 -0.91 -10.54
N ASP A 84 -6.77 -0.76 -10.69
CA ASP A 84 -6.01 -1.14 -11.89
C ASP A 84 -4.62 -1.64 -11.47
N GLU A 85 -3.88 -2.15 -12.44
CA GLU A 85 -2.51 -2.64 -12.30
C GLU A 85 -1.52 -1.70 -13.00
N PRO A 86 -0.33 -1.45 -12.43
CA PRO A 86 0.68 -0.65 -13.07
C PRO A 86 1.19 -1.34 -14.35
N LYS A 87 1.47 -0.54 -15.39
CA LYS A 87 1.97 -1.01 -16.69
C LYS A 87 3.49 -1.15 -16.69
N ARG A 88 4.19 -0.33 -15.90
CA ARG A 88 5.64 -0.39 -15.70
C ARG A 88 6.06 0.31 -14.41
N VAL A 89 7.22 -0.05 -13.89
CA VAL A 89 7.77 0.48 -12.64
C VAL A 89 9.26 0.78 -12.76
N THR A 90 9.76 1.71 -11.95
CA THR A 90 11.20 1.96 -11.78
C THR A 90 11.52 2.38 -10.34
N ALA A 91 12.70 2.03 -9.81
CA ALA A 91 13.07 2.37 -8.44
C ALA A 91 14.55 2.65 -8.23
N THR A 92 14.85 3.36 -7.14
CA THR A 92 16.18 3.54 -6.57
C THR A 92 16.25 2.81 -5.23
N PHE A 93 17.41 2.25 -4.92
CA PHE A 93 17.65 1.51 -3.70
C PHE A 93 18.98 1.93 -3.08
N ASP A 94 18.97 2.10 -1.77
CA ASP A 94 20.16 2.14 -0.92
C ASP A 94 20.13 0.91 -0.01
N ARG A 95 21.15 0.06 -0.15
CA ARG A 95 21.27 -1.18 0.63
C ARG A 95 22.19 -0.97 1.82
N ASP A 96 21.77 -1.46 2.97
CA ASP A 96 22.61 -1.43 4.16
C ASP A 96 23.87 -2.28 3.92
N PRO A 97 25.09 -1.73 4.09
CA PRO A 97 26.32 -2.45 3.79
C PRO A 97 26.56 -3.65 4.71
N ARG A 98 25.96 -3.68 5.91
CA ARG A 98 26.02 -4.79 6.86
C ARG A 98 24.91 -5.80 6.61
N PHE A 99 23.66 -5.35 6.56
CA PHE A 99 22.49 -6.24 6.47
C PHE A 99 22.19 -6.73 5.06
N LYS A 100 22.70 -6.04 4.03
CA LYS A 100 22.46 -6.30 2.59
C LYS A 100 21.01 -6.14 2.13
N THR A 101 20.09 -5.83 3.05
CA THR A 101 18.71 -5.43 2.79
C THR A 101 18.64 -3.99 2.31
N ASP A 102 17.62 -3.64 1.53
CA ASP A 102 17.33 -2.24 1.20
C ASP A 102 16.81 -1.51 2.44
N ARG A 103 17.52 -0.45 2.85
CA ARG A 103 17.16 0.36 4.01
C ARG A 103 16.46 1.67 3.63
N THR A 104 16.62 2.11 2.38
CA THR A 104 15.89 3.23 1.81
C THR A 104 15.64 2.93 0.33
N ALA A 105 14.41 3.11 -0.12
CA ALA A 105 14.07 2.95 -1.53
C ALA A 105 13.00 3.96 -1.94
N GLY A 106 13.03 4.37 -3.20
CA GLY A 106 12.01 5.19 -3.81
C GLY A 106 11.57 4.57 -5.13
N GLY A 107 10.28 4.68 -5.47
CA GLY A 107 9.75 4.04 -6.66
C GLY A 107 8.68 4.86 -7.37
N LEU A 108 8.61 4.68 -8.69
CA LEU A 108 7.53 5.16 -9.55
C LEU A 108 6.83 3.96 -10.19
N ALA A 109 5.50 3.96 -10.17
CA ALA A 109 4.68 3.02 -10.93
C ALA A 109 3.72 3.79 -11.84
N ASP A 110 3.81 3.52 -13.14
CA ASP A 110 2.97 4.12 -14.18
C ASP A 110 1.76 3.22 -14.43
N PHE A 111 0.55 3.73 -14.19
CA PHE A 111 -0.71 3.02 -14.43
C PHE A 111 -1.30 3.31 -15.82
N GLY A 112 -0.64 4.16 -16.62
CA GLY A 112 -1.14 4.63 -17.90
C GLY A 112 -2.04 5.86 -17.75
N GLU A 113 -2.31 6.55 -18.87
CA GLU A 113 -3.23 7.70 -18.92
C GLU A 113 -2.88 8.81 -17.91
N GLY A 114 -1.58 9.00 -17.64
CA GLY A 114 -1.09 9.99 -16.67
C GLY A 114 -1.32 9.63 -15.19
N ARG A 115 -1.84 8.43 -14.90
CA ARG A 115 -2.00 7.90 -13.54
C ARG A 115 -0.69 7.31 -13.04
N HIS A 116 -0.22 7.73 -11.88
CA HIS A 116 1.01 7.17 -11.29
C HIS A 116 1.00 7.12 -9.77
N LEU A 117 1.78 6.18 -9.23
CA LEU A 117 2.24 6.15 -7.85
C LEU A 117 3.70 6.65 -7.81
N SER A 118 4.02 7.50 -6.83
CA SER A 118 5.39 7.72 -6.37
C SER A 118 5.49 7.41 -4.88
N PHE A 119 6.50 6.67 -4.45
CA PHE A 119 6.71 6.42 -3.02
C PHE A 119 8.17 6.59 -2.60
N SER A 120 8.32 6.88 -1.31
CA SER A 120 9.59 6.81 -0.58
C SER A 120 9.40 5.98 0.68
N ILE A 121 10.29 5.02 0.88
CA ILE A 121 10.31 4.16 2.06
C ILE A 121 11.68 4.10 2.71
N SER A 122 11.70 3.89 4.03
CA SER A 122 12.95 3.69 4.76
C SER A 122 12.76 2.95 6.08
N THR A 123 13.69 2.07 6.40
CA THR A 123 13.73 1.32 7.67
C THR A 123 14.74 1.89 8.67
N GLN A 124 15.49 2.93 8.28
CA GLN A 124 16.54 3.55 9.09
C GLN A 124 16.44 5.08 9.15
N THR A 125 15.23 5.64 9.08
CA THR A 125 14.96 7.09 9.23
C THR A 125 13.88 7.38 10.26
N ALA A 126 13.64 8.66 10.57
CA ALA A 126 12.62 9.05 11.54
C ALA A 126 11.23 8.49 11.18
N PRO A 127 10.43 8.00 12.15
CA PRO A 127 9.09 7.52 11.88
C PRO A 127 8.23 8.56 11.18
N TYR A 128 7.72 8.21 10.01
CA TYR A 128 6.85 9.10 9.24
C TYR A 128 6.00 8.29 8.28
N GLN A 129 4.73 8.67 8.17
CA GLN A 129 3.83 8.17 7.16
C GLN A 129 3.02 9.32 6.58
N ARG A 130 2.67 9.20 5.31
CA ARG A 130 1.66 10.03 4.67
C ARG A 130 1.23 9.39 3.36
N ALA A 131 -0.06 9.49 3.03
CA ALA A 131 -0.56 9.18 1.70
C ALA A 131 -1.32 10.39 1.15
N HIS A 132 -0.97 10.83 -0.05
CA HIS A 132 -1.68 11.85 -0.80
C HIS A 132 -2.29 11.25 -2.05
N ILE A 133 -3.55 11.59 -2.31
CA ILE A 133 -4.30 11.16 -3.50
C ILE A 133 -4.79 12.42 -4.19
N VAL A 134 -4.23 12.71 -5.36
CA VAL A 134 -4.45 13.96 -6.08
C VAL A 134 -5.25 13.66 -7.33
N GLY A 135 -6.40 14.33 -7.45
CA GLY A 135 -7.26 14.26 -8.62
C GLY A 135 -7.45 15.62 -9.29
N THR A 136 -8.19 15.62 -10.39
CA THR A 136 -8.40 16.82 -11.23
C THR A 136 -9.28 17.90 -10.60
N LYS A 137 -9.97 17.62 -9.49
CA LYS A 137 -10.87 18.56 -8.80
C LYS A 137 -10.55 18.76 -7.31
N GLY A 138 -9.49 18.12 -6.82
CA GLY A 138 -9.12 18.18 -5.40
C GLY A 138 -8.11 17.13 -5.00
N ARG A 139 -7.85 17.04 -3.70
CA ARG A 139 -6.94 16.06 -3.12
C ARG A 139 -7.47 15.50 -1.80
N ILE A 140 -6.98 14.33 -1.47
CA ILE A 140 -7.17 13.68 -0.18
C ILE A 140 -5.81 13.39 0.44
N GLU A 141 -5.72 13.47 1.76
CA GLU A 141 -4.53 13.12 2.52
C GLU A 141 -4.87 12.26 3.73
N ILE A 142 -4.08 11.21 3.98
CA ILE A 142 -4.20 10.34 5.16
C ILE A 142 -2.88 10.41 5.93
N GLU A 143 -2.94 10.82 7.19
CA GLU A 143 -1.72 11.02 8.02
C GLU A 143 -1.11 9.71 8.49
N ILE A 144 -1.94 8.76 8.95
CA ILE A 144 -1.50 7.46 9.44
C ILE A 144 -2.13 6.36 8.58
N PRO A 145 -1.69 6.21 7.32
CA PRO A 145 -2.32 5.32 6.34
C PRO A 145 -2.26 3.83 6.69
N PHE A 146 -1.21 3.35 7.38
CA PHE A 146 -0.93 1.90 7.41
C PHE A 146 -1.08 1.25 8.78
N ASN A 147 -0.70 1.95 9.85
CA ASN A 147 -0.81 1.49 11.24
C ASN A 147 -1.70 2.42 12.08
N ALA A 148 -2.85 2.75 11.50
CA ALA A 148 -3.94 3.49 12.14
C ALA A 148 -4.20 2.94 13.57
N PRO A 149 -4.13 3.77 14.63
CA PRO A 149 -4.31 3.28 16.00
C PRO A 149 -5.75 2.80 16.21
N PRO A 150 -5.95 1.61 16.81
CA PRO A 150 -7.28 1.02 16.95
C PRO A 150 -8.12 1.66 18.06
N ASP A 151 -7.49 2.50 18.90
CA ASP A 151 -8.05 3.04 20.16
C ASP A 151 -8.54 4.50 20.04
N ARG A 152 -8.42 5.11 18.86
CA ARG A 152 -8.80 6.51 18.63
C ARG A 152 -9.39 6.72 17.22
N PRO A 153 -10.10 7.84 16.99
CA PRO A 153 -10.63 8.16 15.66
C PRO A 153 -9.52 8.22 14.61
N ASN A 154 -9.78 7.59 13.47
CA ASN A 154 -8.96 7.78 12.27
C ASN A 154 -9.49 8.98 11.49
N ARG A 155 -8.64 9.60 10.68
CA ARG A 155 -9.04 10.77 9.89
C ARG A 155 -8.33 10.87 8.56
N TYR A 156 -8.97 11.57 7.63
CA TYR A 156 -8.38 11.99 6.38
C TYR A 156 -8.76 13.44 6.10
N PHE A 157 -7.87 14.16 5.45
CA PHE A 157 -8.11 15.52 4.98
C PHE A 157 -8.65 15.48 3.55
N VAL A 158 -9.62 16.34 3.23
CA VAL A 158 -10.14 16.52 1.88
C VAL A 158 -10.14 18.00 1.52
N GLN A 159 -9.66 18.30 0.32
CA GLN A 159 -9.56 19.66 -0.21
C GLN A 159 -10.05 19.67 -1.66
N ALA A 160 -10.78 20.71 -2.02
CA ALA A 160 -11.12 20.96 -3.43
C ALA A 160 -9.96 21.70 -4.13
N MET A 161 -10.27 22.51 -5.14
CA MET A 161 -9.27 23.23 -5.94
C MET A 161 -8.61 24.40 -5.21
N GLU A 162 -9.28 24.97 -4.21
CA GLU A 162 -8.71 26.08 -3.44
C GLU A 162 -7.59 25.56 -2.52
N MET A 163 -6.39 26.09 -2.72
CA MET A 163 -5.21 25.66 -1.96
C MET A 163 -5.37 25.99 -0.48
N ASN A 164 -5.01 25.04 0.38
CA ASN A 164 -5.04 25.17 1.84
C ASN A 164 -6.45 25.37 2.45
N VAL A 165 -7.51 25.22 1.66
CA VAL A 165 -8.91 25.28 2.14
C VAL A 165 -9.55 23.90 2.03
N GLY A 166 -9.46 23.14 3.12
CA GLY A 166 -10.02 21.80 3.22
C GLY A 166 -10.44 21.47 4.64
N THR A 167 -10.91 20.25 4.84
CA THR A 167 -11.42 19.80 6.14
C THR A 167 -10.88 18.43 6.50
N TRP A 168 -10.65 18.22 7.80
CA TRP A 168 -10.40 16.90 8.37
C TRP A 168 -11.72 16.22 8.63
N ILE A 169 -11.89 15.03 8.07
CA ILE A 169 -13.02 14.16 8.36
C ILE A 169 -12.56 13.11 9.35
N GLU A 170 -13.11 13.14 10.55
CA GLU A 170 -12.92 12.10 11.55
C GLU A 170 -13.91 10.95 11.34
N LEU A 171 -13.43 9.73 11.57
CA LEU A 171 -14.18 8.50 11.45
C LEU A 171 -14.30 7.84 12.83
N PRO A 172 -15.35 7.04 13.05
CA PRO A 172 -15.47 6.24 14.27
C PRO A 172 -14.21 5.40 14.54
N VAL A 173 -13.90 5.24 15.83
CA VAL A 173 -12.86 4.33 16.30
C VAL A 173 -13.10 2.95 15.69
N SER A 174 -12.04 2.37 15.10
CA SER A 174 -12.13 1.09 14.42
C SER A 174 -10.77 0.39 14.41
N ASP A 175 -10.79 -0.92 14.60
CA ASP A 175 -9.61 -1.77 14.50
C ASP A 175 -9.57 -2.45 13.12
N GLN A 176 -8.66 -2.00 12.25
CA GLN A 176 -8.50 -2.56 10.91
C GLN A 176 -8.11 -4.05 10.90
N TYR A 177 -7.45 -4.55 11.94
CA TYR A 177 -7.08 -5.95 12.07
C TYR A 177 -8.30 -6.79 12.44
N GLN A 178 -9.12 -6.32 13.38
CA GLN A 178 -10.40 -6.93 13.71
C GLN A 178 -11.32 -6.98 12.47
N LEU A 179 -11.46 -5.85 11.76
CA LEU A 179 -12.31 -5.76 10.57
C LEU A 179 -11.85 -6.71 9.46
N GLN A 180 -10.55 -6.88 9.27
CA GLN A 180 -10.00 -7.86 8.34
C GLN A 180 -10.33 -9.30 8.77
N ALA A 181 -10.13 -9.65 10.04
CA ALA A 181 -10.41 -10.98 10.56
C ALA A 181 -11.91 -11.31 10.44
N GLU A 182 -12.79 -10.36 10.74
CA GLU A 182 -14.23 -10.51 10.60
C GLU A 182 -14.65 -10.69 9.14
N ALA A 183 -14.08 -9.91 8.22
CA ALA A 183 -14.34 -10.05 6.79
C ALA A 183 -13.90 -11.42 6.26
N PHE A 184 -12.73 -11.91 6.67
CA PHE A 184 -12.28 -13.25 6.33
C PHE A 184 -13.19 -14.33 6.94
N GLY A 185 -13.64 -14.14 8.19
CA GLY A 185 -14.61 -15.02 8.85
C GLY A 185 -15.97 -15.07 8.14
N ARG A 186 -16.47 -13.93 7.62
CA ARG A 186 -17.68 -13.88 6.79
C ARG A 186 -17.49 -14.65 5.48
N ALA A 187 -16.31 -14.56 4.87
CA ALA A 187 -15.99 -15.35 3.67
C ALA A 187 -15.98 -16.85 3.95
N ILE A 188 -15.39 -17.29 5.07
CA ILE A 188 -15.38 -18.70 5.50
C ILE A 188 -16.81 -19.23 5.70
N ARG A 189 -17.69 -18.43 6.31
CA ARG A 189 -19.10 -18.80 6.53
C ARG A 189 -19.97 -18.71 5.27
N GLY A 190 -19.43 -18.24 4.15
CA GLY A 190 -20.17 -18.07 2.90
C GLY A 190 -21.17 -16.90 2.92
N THR A 191 -21.11 -16.00 3.90
CA THR A 191 -21.99 -14.82 3.97
C THR A 191 -21.52 -13.69 3.08
N GLU A 192 -20.23 -13.67 2.73
CA GLU A 192 -19.63 -12.73 1.79
C GLU A 192 -18.65 -13.46 0.86
N LYS A 193 -18.38 -12.91 -0.33
CA LYS A 193 -17.32 -13.43 -1.21
C LYS A 193 -15.96 -12.91 -0.77
N LEU A 194 -14.93 -13.75 -0.89
CA LEU A 194 -13.56 -13.30 -0.69
C LEU A 194 -13.17 -12.30 -1.78
N ALA A 195 -12.97 -11.03 -1.39
CA ALA A 195 -12.68 -9.94 -2.33
C ALA A 195 -11.27 -10.04 -2.96
N TRP A 196 -10.27 -10.46 -2.19
CA TRP A 196 -8.88 -10.58 -2.65
C TRP A 196 -8.30 -11.94 -2.29
N GLY A 197 -8.26 -12.83 -3.29
CA GLY A 197 -7.67 -14.16 -3.16
C GLY A 197 -6.20 -14.22 -3.61
N VAL A 198 -5.69 -15.45 -3.75
CA VAL A 198 -4.31 -15.74 -4.16
C VAL A 198 -3.87 -15.04 -5.45
N GLU A 199 -4.78 -14.88 -6.42
CA GLU A 199 -4.43 -14.21 -7.69
C GLU A 199 -4.06 -12.74 -7.48
N ASP A 200 -4.72 -12.05 -6.56
CA ASP A 200 -4.39 -10.66 -6.22
C ASP A 200 -3.03 -10.55 -5.53
N ALA A 201 -2.72 -11.47 -4.60
CA ALA A 201 -1.42 -11.52 -3.93
C ALA A 201 -0.28 -11.77 -4.94
N ILE A 202 -0.50 -12.63 -5.94
CA ILE A 202 0.47 -12.88 -7.02
C ILE A 202 0.67 -11.64 -7.88
N ARG A 203 -0.40 -10.90 -8.20
CA ARG A 203 -0.27 -9.63 -8.94
C ARG A 203 0.51 -8.61 -8.13
N ASN A 204 0.28 -8.51 -6.83
CA ASN A 204 1.05 -7.64 -5.95
C ASN A 204 2.55 -7.98 -5.97
N MET A 205 2.88 -9.26 -5.84
CA MET A 205 4.27 -9.72 -5.89
C MET A 205 4.94 -9.49 -7.24
N ARG A 206 4.22 -9.63 -8.36
CA ARG A 206 4.77 -9.28 -9.69
C ARG A 206 5.24 -7.83 -9.77
N VAL A 207 4.49 -6.91 -9.17
CA VAL A 207 4.87 -5.49 -9.11
C VAL A 207 6.13 -5.31 -8.26
N ILE A 208 6.19 -5.94 -7.08
CA ILE A 208 7.37 -5.89 -6.20
C ILE A 208 8.61 -6.49 -6.90
N ASP A 209 8.46 -7.64 -7.55
CA ASP A 209 9.53 -8.29 -8.30
C ASP A 209 10.03 -7.40 -9.44
N ALA A 210 9.15 -6.64 -10.10
CA ALA A 210 9.54 -5.70 -11.13
C ALA A 210 10.35 -4.51 -10.59
N PHE A 211 10.06 -4.02 -9.38
CA PHE A 211 10.91 -3.03 -8.73
C PHE A 211 12.32 -3.58 -8.45
N PHE A 212 12.43 -4.81 -7.95
CA PHE A 212 13.73 -5.46 -7.79
C PHE A 212 14.44 -5.73 -9.12
N ARG A 213 13.72 -6.05 -10.18
CA ARG A 213 14.31 -6.15 -11.54
C ARG A 213 14.84 -4.79 -11.99
N SER A 214 14.11 -3.71 -11.73
CA SER A 214 14.48 -2.34 -12.13
C SER A 214 15.76 -1.87 -11.42
N GLU A 215 15.96 -2.22 -10.15
CA GLU A 215 17.23 -2.00 -9.45
C GLU A 215 18.43 -2.54 -10.25
N ARG A 216 18.30 -3.78 -10.74
CA ARG A 216 19.37 -4.48 -11.48
C ARG A 216 19.53 -3.93 -12.91
N SER A 217 18.43 -3.70 -13.61
CA SER A 217 18.46 -3.29 -15.02
C SER A 217 18.70 -1.79 -15.20
N ARG A 218 18.46 -0.98 -14.15
CA ARG A 218 18.46 0.50 -14.16
C ARG A 218 17.50 1.08 -15.20
N ARG A 219 16.39 0.40 -15.45
CA ARG A 219 15.38 0.75 -16.46
C ARG A 219 13.97 0.58 -15.88
N TRP A 220 12.98 1.03 -16.66
CA TRP A 220 11.59 0.67 -16.42
C TRP A 220 11.35 -0.81 -16.68
N GLU A 221 10.66 -1.48 -15.76
CA GLU A 221 10.31 -2.90 -15.84
C GLU A 221 8.80 -3.08 -15.86
N LYS A 222 8.31 -4.09 -16.58
CA LYS A 222 6.89 -4.49 -16.53
C LYS A 222 6.68 -5.47 -15.38
N PRO A 223 5.60 -5.36 -14.58
CA PRO A 223 5.19 -6.37 -13.60
C PRO A 223 5.13 -7.80 -14.16
#